data_AF-A2GLT4-F1
#
_entry.id   AF-A2GLT4-F1
#
_cell.length_a   1.000
_cell.length_b   1.000
_cell.length_c   1.000
_cell.angle_alpha   90.00
_cell.angle_beta   90.00
_cell.angle_gamma   90.00
#
_symmetry.space_group_name_H-M   'P 1'
#
loop_
_entity.id
_entity.type
_entity.pdbx_description
1 polymer ?
#
loop_
_entity_poly.entity_id
_entity_poly.type
_entity_poly.pdbx_seq_one_letter_code
_entity_poly.pdbx_strand_id
1 'polypeptide(L)'
;MGKANLIQNWIKNDSLTPSENLGDVCKQADPITAAAIYIRAGAHAKVCATFAEMGSFDKIAQYCQQYNYTCDWLQIITLIARSNPEGLAQLLNFVANNGQPLVNAMQVVTILQQFSLFTQAASFLVSVLVQNREEDSDLQTLLFEITLTNIPRVAEELFAKECYTFYDRQKVANLCERAGNFQRALEHYTDLPSIKRCIVNTQSINPDFLVQYFATMDPKWVMECLQELLTNNQQQNVQLVV
;
A
#
# COMPACT_ATOMS: atom_id res chain seq x y z
N MET A 1 3.95 0.15 44.83
CA MET A 1 2.67 -0.54 44.51
C MET A 1 1.89 0.35 43.55
N GLY A 2 1.82 -0.04 42.29
CA GLY A 2 1.52 0.87 41.17
C GLY A 2 0.03 1.21 41.03
N LYS A 3 -0.26 2.42 40.53
CA LYS A 3 -1.61 2.94 40.23
C LYS A 3 -2.48 1.96 39.43
N ALA A 4 -1.87 1.12 38.58
CA ALA A 4 -2.55 0.07 37.82
C ALA A 4 -3.27 -0.98 38.71
N ASN A 5 -2.66 -1.42 39.82
CA ASN A 5 -3.28 -2.40 40.73
C ASN A 5 -4.47 -1.81 41.51
N LEU A 6 -4.44 -0.50 41.80
CA LEU A 6 -5.56 0.21 42.43
C LEU A 6 -6.76 0.30 41.48
N ILE A 7 -6.51 0.64 40.22
CA ILE A 7 -7.55 0.71 39.18
C ILE A 7 -8.18 -0.67 38.95
N GLN A 8 -7.38 -1.74 38.84
CA GLN A 8 -7.89 -3.10 38.72
C GLN A 8 -8.76 -3.51 39.92
N ASN A 9 -8.38 -3.13 41.15
CA ASN A 9 -9.17 -3.41 42.34
C ASN A 9 -10.47 -2.60 42.38
N TRP A 10 -10.45 -1.32 41.98
CA TRP A 10 -11.66 -0.49 41.93
C TRP A 10 -12.66 -0.95 40.86
N ILE A 11 -12.15 -1.47 39.74
CA ILE A 11 -12.95 -2.11 38.70
C ILE A 11 -13.56 -3.44 39.17
N LYS A 12 -12.83 -4.21 39.99
CA LYS A 12 -13.37 -5.45 40.59
C LYS A 12 -14.42 -5.19 41.67
N ASN A 13 -14.32 -4.05 42.35
CA ASN A 13 -15.23 -3.68 43.45
C ASN A 13 -16.44 -2.85 42.99
N ASP A 14 -16.72 -2.77 41.68
CA ASP A 14 -17.78 -1.94 41.07
C ASP A 14 -17.83 -0.48 41.59
N SER A 15 -16.69 0.04 42.05
CA SER A 15 -16.62 1.36 42.70
C SER A 15 -16.48 2.51 41.70
N LEU A 16 -16.40 2.21 40.40
CA LEU A 16 -16.21 3.17 39.32
C LEU A 16 -17.28 2.96 38.25
N THR A 17 -17.93 4.05 37.83
CA THR A 17 -18.84 4.04 36.68
C THR A 17 -18.01 3.82 35.39
N PRO A 18 -18.21 2.70 34.67
CA PRO A 18 -17.51 2.46 33.42
C PRO A 18 -17.89 3.54 32.40
N SER A 19 -16.89 4.12 31.73
CA SER A 19 -17.10 5.11 30.68
C SER A 19 -15.98 5.02 29.66
N GLU A 20 -16.24 5.52 28.45
CA GLU A 20 -15.22 5.65 27.42
C GLU A 20 -14.01 6.46 27.90
N ASN A 21 -14.24 7.61 28.53
CA ASN A 21 -13.17 8.49 28.99
C ASN A 21 -12.28 7.80 30.04
N LEU A 22 -12.87 7.01 30.93
CA LEU A 22 -12.11 6.23 31.92
C LEU A 22 -11.24 5.18 31.23
N GLY A 23 -11.78 4.51 30.20
CA GLY A 23 -11.01 3.58 29.38
C GLY A 23 -9.85 4.26 28.67
N ASP A 24 -10.05 5.45 28.09
CA ASP A 24 -9.02 6.20 27.37
C ASP A 24 -7.84 6.54 28.29
N VAL A 25 -8.13 6.97 29.53
CA VAL A 25 -7.12 7.27 30.56
C VAL A 25 -6.35 6.02 30.96
N CYS A 26 -7.01 4.87 31.10
CA CYS A 26 -6.37 3.63 31.54
C CYS A 26 -5.54 2.97 30.43
N LYS A 27 -5.88 3.22 29.16
CA LYS A 27 -5.29 2.54 28.00
C LYS A 27 -3.77 2.69 27.90
N GLN A 28 -3.22 3.87 28.24
CA GLN A 28 -1.77 4.09 28.21
C GLN A 28 -1.01 3.26 29.25
N ALA A 29 -1.66 2.92 30.37
CA ALA A 29 -1.04 2.19 31.47
C ALA A 29 -1.27 0.67 31.36
N ASP A 30 -2.48 0.27 30.98
CA ASP A 30 -2.87 -1.13 30.86
C ASP A 30 -4.02 -1.30 29.84
N PRO A 31 -3.69 -1.66 28.58
CA PRO A 31 -4.67 -1.91 27.52
C PRO A 31 -5.69 -3.01 27.86
N ILE A 32 -5.32 -4.02 28.67
CA ILE A 32 -6.22 -5.11 29.06
C ILE A 32 -7.30 -4.56 29.99
N THR A 33 -6.90 -3.74 30.96
CA THR A 33 -7.83 -3.06 31.87
C THR A 33 -8.73 -2.08 31.11
N ALA A 34 -8.19 -1.33 30.15
CA ALA A 34 -8.98 -0.44 29.31
C ALA A 34 -10.04 -1.20 28.49
N ALA A 35 -9.69 -2.34 27.89
CA ALA A 35 -10.65 -3.19 27.20
C ALA A 35 -11.79 -3.63 28.13
N ALA A 36 -11.48 -4.05 29.36
CA ALA A 36 -12.50 -4.43 30.35
C ALA A 36 -13.43 -3.27 30.74
N ILE A 37 -12.91 -2.03 30.79
CA ILE A 37 -13.72 -0.83 31.02
C ILE A 37 -14.65 -0.57 29.82
N TYR A 38 -14.12 -0.60 28.59
CA TYR A 38 -14.91 -0.38 27.39
C TYR A 38 -16.03 -1.41 27.20
N ILE A 39 -15.78 -2.68 27.54
CA ILE A 39 -16.79 -3.74 27.51
C ILE A 39 -17.95 -3.37 28.43
N ARG A 40 -17.66 -3.00 29.68
CA ARG A 40 -18.69 -2.60 30.65
C ARG A 40 -19.39 -1.29 30.27
N ALA A 41 -18.70 -0.39 29.57
CA ALA A 41 -19.25 0.87 29.09
C ALA A 41 -20.09 0.74 27.81
N GLY A 42 -20.15 -0.44 27.17
CA GLY A 42 -20.84 -0.64 25.89
C GLY A 42 -20.14 0.02 24.69
N ALA A 43 -18.87 0.38 24.81
CA ALA A 43 -18.12 1.09 23.78
C ALA A 43 -17.49 0.12 22.75
N HIS A 44 -18.34 -0.55 21.97
CA HIS A 44 -17.95 -1.67 21.09
C HIS A 44 -16.77 -1.37 20.15
N ALA A 45 -16.79 -0.22 19.48
CA ALA A 45 -15.71 0.18 18.57
C ALA A 45 -14.35 0.32 19.30
N LYS A 46 -14.33 0.87 20.52
CA LYS A 46 -13.11 1.00 21.33
C LYS A 46 -12.63 -0.33 21.89
N VAL A 47 -13.54 -1.28 22.16
CA VAL A 47 -13.16 -2.67 22.51
C VAL A 47 -12.41 -3.31 21.36
N CYS A 48 -13.01 -3.33 20.16
CA CYS A 48 -12.41 -3.93 18.97
C CYS A 48 -11.07 -3.26 18.60
N ALA A 49 -11.00 -1.93 18.65
CA ALA A 49 -9.76 -1.20 18.40
C ALA A 49 -8.65 -1.53 19.41
N THR A 50 -9.01 -1.63 20.70
CA THR A 50 -8.03 -1.98 21.75
C THR A 50 -7.53 -3.41 21.58
N PHE A 51 -8.40 -4.36 21.21
CA PHE A 51 -7.96 -5.71 20.87
C PHE A 51 -7.10 -5.75 19.61
N ALA A 52 -7.41 -4.96 18.59
CA ALA A 52 -6.64 -4.87 17.36
C ALA A 52 -5.22 -4.31 17.61
N GLU A 53 -5.09 -3.26 18.43
CA GLU A 53 -3.80 -2.71 18.84
C GLU A 53 -2.94 -3.71 19.64
N MET A 54 -3.58 -4.61 20.38
CA MET A 54 -2.89 -5.71 21.08
C MET A 54 -2.62 -6.93 20.19
N GLY A 55 -2.96 -6.90 18.89
CA GLY A 55 -2.86 -8.05 17.99
C GLY A 55 -3.76 -9.24 18.35
N SER A 56 -4.75 -9.02 19.23
CA SER A 56 -5.65 -10.06 19.75
C SER A 56 -6.88 -10.26 18.86
N PHE A 57 -6.68 -10.57 17.58
CA PHE A 57 -7.77 -10.63 16.59
C PHE A 57 -8.83 -11.70 16.89
N ASP A 58 -8.43 -12.85 17.46
CA ASP A 58 -9.37 -13.90 17.89
C ASP A 58 -10.39 -13.39 18.92
N LYS A 59 -9.96 -12.48 19.81
CA LYS A 59 -10.85 -11.88 20.81
C LYS A 59 -11.86 -10.92 20.19
N ILE A 60 -11.54 -10.30 19.05
CA ILE A 60 -12.48 -9.46 18.31
C ILE A 60 -13.62 -10.32 17.78
N ALA A 61 -13.31 -11.46 17.16
CA ALA A 61 -14.33 -12.38 16.64
C ALA A 61 -15.25 -12.91 17.76
N GLN A 62 -14.67 -13.36 18.87
CA GLN A 62 -15.43 -13.81 20.05
C GLN A 62 -16.32 -12.71 20.62
N TYR A 63 -15.79 -11.49 20.73
CA TYR A 63 -16.54 -10.34 21.22
C TYR A 63 -17.72 -9.98 20.31
N CYS A 64 -17.50 -9.94 19.00
CA CYS A 64 -18.54 -9.66 18.01
C CYS A 64 -19.69 -10.68 18.10
N GLN A 65 -19.36 -11.96 18.26
CA GLN A 65 -20.35 -13.02 18.43
C GLN A 65 -21.13 -12.88 19.74
N GLN A 66 -20.45 -12.61 20.86
CA GLN A 66 -21.08 -12.50 22.18
C GLN A 66 -22.05 -11.33 22.27
N TYR A 67 -21.71 -10.18 21.67
CA TYR A 67 -22.49 -8.94 21.76
C TYR A 67 -23.37 -8.67 20.53
N ASN A 68 -23.44 -9.62 19.58
CA ASN A 68 -24.13 -9.46 18.30
C ASN A 68 -23.74 -8.15 17.58
N TYR A 69 -22.44 -7.84 17.58
CA TYR A 69 -21.86 -6.63 17.02
C TYR A 69 -21.10 -6.95 15.73
N THR A 70 -21.20 -6.09 14.72
CA THR A 70 -20.43 -6.22 13.48
C THR A 70 -19.23 -5.27 13.54
N CYS A 71 -18.03 -5.82 13.41
CA CYS A 71 -16.79 -5.04 13.46
C CYS A 71 -16.66 -4.14 12.22
N ASP A 72 -16.54 -2.82 12.43
CA ASP A 72 -16.17 -1.87 11.38
C ASP A 72 -14.63 -1.77 11.30
N TRP A 73 -14.03 -2.59 10.44
CA TRP A 73 -12.59 -2.61 10.26
C TRP A 73 -12.05 -1.32 9.68
N LEU A 74 -12.80 -0.58 8.86
CA LEU A 74 -12.36 0.69 8.28
C LEU A 74 -12.26 1.77 9.36
N GLN A 75 -13.23 1.80 10.28
CA GLN A 75 -13.17 2.69 11.44
C GLN A 75 -11.98 2.36 12.34
N ILE A 76 -11.70 1.08 12.59
CA ILE A 76 -10.56 0.65 13.41
C ILE A 76 -9.23 1.01 12.75
N ILE A 77 -9.07 0.74 11.45
CA ILE A 77 -7.88 1.13 10.68
C ILE A 77 -7.69 2.65 10.77
N THR A 78 -8.76 3.42 10.57
CA THR A 78 -8.71 4.90 10.66
C THR A 78 -8.27 5.38 12.05
N LEU A 79 -8.79 4.76 13.11
CA LEU A 79 -8.43 5.10 14.49
C LEU A 79 -6.94 4.83 14.73
N ILE A 80 -6.47 3.63 14.39
CA ILE A 80 -5.09 3.21 14.66
C ILE A 80 -4.11 3.96 13.74
N ALA A 81 -4.46 4.24 12.48
CA ALA A 81 -3.66 5.08 11.60
C ALA A 81 -3.38 6.47 12.19
N ARG A 82 -4.36 7.03 12.90
CA ARG A 82 -4.23 8.32 13.57
C ARG A 82 -3.42 8.25 14.87
N SER A 83 -3.62 7.23 15.69
CA SER A 83 -3.07 7.18 17.05
C SER A 83 -1.78 6.36 17.18
N ASN A 84 -1.59 5.33 16.36
CA ASN A 84 -0.46 4.41 16.41
C ASN A 84 -0.18 3.78 15.02
N PRO A 85 0.38 4.55 14.07
CA PRO A 85 0.64 4.08 12.71
C PRO A 85 1.67 2.94 12.65
N GLU A 86 2.59 2.83 13.63
CA GLU A 86 3.57 1.75 13.71
C GLU A 86 2.91 0.40 14.04
N GLY A 87 1.81 0.41 14.80
CA GLY A 87 1.04 -0.77 15.17
C GLY A 87 0.13 -1.32 14.05
N LEU A 88 0.00 -0.63 12.91
CA LEU A 88 -0.94 -1.03 11.85
C LEU A 88 -0.56 -2.31 11.11
N ALA A 89 0.73 -2.67 11.06
CA ALA A 89 1.20 -3.73 10.18
C ALA A 89 0.49 -5.08 10.42
N GLN A 90 0.33 -5.47 11.70
CA GLN A 90 -0.36 -6.71 12.04
C GLN A 90 -1.85 -6.67 11.69
N LEU A 91 -2.51 -5.53 11.93
CA LEU A 91 -3.92 -5.35 11.58
C LEU A 91 -4.13 -5.39 10.07
N LEU A 92 -3.30 -4.70 9.29
CA LEU A 92 -3.41 -4.69 7.83
C LEU A 92 -3.19 -6.08 7.24
N ASN A 93 -2.24 -6.86 7.78
CA ASN A 93 -2.05 -8.25 7.36
C ASN A 93 -3.26 -9.13 7.71
N PHE A 94 -3.83 -8.97 8.91
CA PHE A 94 -5.05 -9.67 9.30
C PHE A 94 -6.22 -9.30 8.37
N VAL A 95 -6.39 -8.02 8.08
CA VAL A 95 -7.46 -7.52 7.19
C VAL A 95 -7.25 -7.95 5.75
N ALA A 96 -6.00 -8.06 5.27
CA ALA A 96 -5.70 -8.56 3.93
C ALA A 96 -6.06 -10.05 3.77
N ASN A 97 -6.01 -10.81 4.87
CA ASN A 97 -6.46 -12.20 4.96
C ASN A 97 -5.99 -13.06 3.76
N ASN A 98 -4.68 -13.00 3.49
CA ASN A 98 -3.99 -13.76 2.44
C ASN A 98 -4.66 -13.66 1.05
N GLY A 99 -5.03 -12.44 0.65
CA GLY A 99 -5.66 -12.15 -0.65
C GLY A 99 -7.18 -12.23 -0.67
N GLN A 100 -7.82 -12.45 0.49
CA GLN A 100 -9.27 -12.41 0.65
C GLN A 100 -9.67 -11.33 1.66
N PRO A 101 -9.49 -10.04 1.31
CA PRO A 101 -9.56 -8.96 2.28
C PRO A 101 -10.94 -8.87 2.94
N LEU A 102 -10.95 -8.63 4.26
CA LEU A 102 -12.17 -8.56 5.07
C LEU A 102 -13.05 -7.34 4.75
N VAL A 103 -12.46 -6.32 4.12
CA VAL A 103 -13.12 -5.09 3.65
C VAL A 103 -12.55 -4.68 2.30
N ASN A 104 -13.19 -3.72 1.64
CA ASN A 104 -12.74 -3.23 0.35
C ASN A 104 -11.29 -2.67 0.42
N ALA A 105 -10.37 -3.27 -0.35
CA ALA A 105 -8.96 -2.91 -0.33
C ALA A 105 -8.70 -1.45 -0.78
N MET A 106 -9.46 -0.96 -1.76
CA MET A 106 -9.34 0.42 -2.24
C MET A 106 -9.65 1.45 -1.14
N GLN A 107 -10.66 1.17 -0.31
CA GLN A 107 -11.02 2.02 0.83
C GLN A 107 -9.92 2.03 1.90
N VAL A 108 -9.32 0.87 2.19
CA VAL A 108 -8.18 0.77 3.12
C VAL A 108 -7.00 1.61 2.61
N VAL A 109 -6.64 1.47 1.34
CA VAL A 109 -5.55 2.25 0.74
C VAL A 109 -5.85 3.75 0.75
N THR A 110 -7.09 4.14 0.47
CA THR A 110 -7.53 5.54 0.54
C THR A 110 -7.32 6.13 1.93
N ILE A 111 -7.69 5.39 3.00
CA ILE A 111 -7.45 5.80 4.39
C ILE A 111 -5.95 5.95 4.65
N LEU A 112 -5.14 4.96 4.25
CA LEU A 112 -3.69 5.01 4.48
C LEU A 112 -3.02 6.19 3.76
N GLN A 113 -3.45 6.52 2.53
CA GLN A 113 -2.97 7.68 1.80
C GLN A 113 -3.36 9.01 2.47
N GLN A 114 -4.56 9.11 3.06
CA GLN A 114 -4.97 10.32 3.82
C GLN A 114 -4.04 10.61 5.00
N PHE A 115 -3.44 9.58 5.59
CA PHE A 115 -2.45 9.70 6.67
C PHE A 115 -0.99 9.65 6.17
N SER A 116 -0.76 9.72 4.86
CA SER A 116 0.57 9.61 4.24
C SER A 116 1.33 8.32 4.59
N LEU A 117 0.61 7.23 4.87
CA LEU A 117 1.16 5.92 5.24
C LEU A 117 1.42 5.06 3.99
N PHE A 118 2.25 5.57 3.07
CA PHE A 118 2.47 4.95 1.77
C PHE A 118 3.14 3.57 1.85
N THR A 119 4.06 3.38 2.80
CA THR A 119 4.77 2.10 2.98
C THR A 119 3.80 1.01 3.44
N GLN A 120 2.91 1.37 4.36
CA GLN A 120 1.86 0.49 4.86
C GLN A 120 0.85 0.17 3.76
N ALA A 121 0.47 1.17 2.94
CA ALA A 121 -0.42 0.97 1.80
C ALA A 121 0.17 0.00 0.77
N ALA A 122 1.45 0.18 0.40
CA ALA A 122 2.14 -0.72 -0.52
C ALA A 122 2.24 -2.14 0.07
N SER A 123 2.63 -2.28 1.34
CA SER A 123 2.69 -3.58 2.01
C SER A 123 1.32 -4.27 2.08
N PHE A 124 0.25 -3.52 2.38
CA PHE A 124 -1.11 -4.05 2.41
C PHE A 124 -1.54 -4.54 1.02
N LEU A 125 -1.29 -3.75 -0.03
CA LEU A 125 -1.59 -4.14 -1.41
C LEU A 125 -0.82 -5.41 -1.82
N VAL A 126 0.45 -5.55 -1.44
CA VAL A 126 1.21 -6.80 -1.68
C VAL A 126 0.58 -7.99 -0.96
N SER A 127 0.10 -7.81 0.28
CA SER A 127 -0.61 -8.87 1.03
C SER A 127 -1.99 -9.21 0.47
N VAL A 128 -2.62 -8.30 -0.28
CA VAL A 128 -3.89 -8.55 -1.01
C VAL A 128 -3.62 -9.19 -2.38
N LEU A 129 -2.61 -8.70 -3.09
CA LEU A 129 -2.21 -9.13 -4.43
C LEU A 129 -1.26 -10.35 -4.37
N VAL A 130 -1.69 -11.41 -3.68
CA VAL A 130 -0.91 -12.66 -3.56
C VAL A 130 -0.91 -13.42 -4.90
N GLN A 131 -2.00 -13.32 -5.66
CA GLN A 131 -2.15 -13.90 -6.99
C GLN A 131 -2.20 -12.79 -8.04
N ASN A 132 -1.58 -13.04 -9.20
CA ASN A 132 -1.65 -12.13 -10.34
C ASN A 132 -2.96 -12.37 -11.10
N ARG A 133 -4.04 -11.71 -10.69
CA ARG A 133 -5.37 -11.82 -11.31
C ARG A 133 -5.74 -10.54 -12.07
N GLU A 134 -6.44 -10.71 -13.18
CA GLU A 134 -6.91 -9.60 -14.03
C GLU A 134 -7.96 -8.73 -13.32
N GLU A 135 -8.81 -9.34 -12.48
CA GLU A 135 -9.80 -8.64 -11.66
C GLU A 135 -9.19 -7.63 -10.67
N ASP A 136 -7.91 -7.80 -10.34
CA ASP A 136 -7.17 -6.92 -9.44
C ASP A 136 -6.36 -5.85 -10.19
N SER A 137 -6.58 -5.67 -11.50
CA SER A 137 -5.84 -4.72 -12.36
C SER A 137 -5.75 -3.29 -11.78
N ASP A 138 -6.85 -2.77 -11.25
CA ASP A 138 -6.91 -1.45 -10.61
C ASP A 138 -6.01 -1.39 -9.35
N LEU A 139 -6.00 -2.45 -8.55
CA LEU A 139 -5.17 -2.54 -7.35
C LEU A 139 -3.69 -2.70 -7.70
N GLN A 140 -3.36 -3.47 -8.75
CA GLN A 140 -1.99 -3.57 -9.26
C GLN A 140 -1.49 -2.20 -9.75
N THR A 141 -2.33 -1.47 -10.50
CA THR A 141 -1.99 -0.12 -10.98
C THR A 141 -1.76 0.84 -9.81
N LEU A 142 -2.65 0.81 -8.81
CA LEU A 142 -2.54 1.63 -7.62
C LEU A 142 -1.26 1.33 -6.80
N LEU A 143 -0.85 0.07 -6.72
CA LEU A 143 0.40 -0.31 -6.08
C LEU A 143 1.57 0.41 -6.73
N PHE A 144 1.69 0.33 -8.07
CA PHE A 144 2.74 1.03 -8.81
C PHE A 144 2.65 2.55 -8.68
N GLU A 145 1.45 3.13 -8.70
CA GLU A 145 1.24 4.57 -8.46
C GLU A 145 1.84 5.03 -7.13
N ILE A 146 1.53 4.29 -6.05
CA ILE A 146 2.00 4.61 -4.72
C ILE A 146 3.52 4.45 -4.64
N THR A 147 4.05 3.33 -5.13
CA THR A 147 5.48 3.03 -5.00
C THR A 147 6.34 3.93 -5.87
N LEU A 148 5.97 4.19 -7.13
CA LEU A 148 6.74 5.05 -8.03
C LEU A 148 6.80 6.50 -7.52
N THR A 149 5.70 6.99 -6.96
CA THR A 149 5.61 8.38 -6.51
C THR A 149 6.27 8.61 -5.15
N ASN A 150 6.15 7.65 -4.23
CA ASN A 150 6.50 7.87 -2.82
C ASN A 150 7.65 7.00 -2.33
N ILE A 151 7.89 5.83 -2.95
CA ILE A 151 8.85 4.83 -2.45
C ILE A 151 9.58 4.13 -3.62
N PRO A 152 10.39 4.85 -4.42
CA PRO A 152 10.93 4.32 -5.69
C PRO A 152 11.73 3.02 -5.55
N ARG A 153 12.41 2.83 -4.42
CA ARG A 153 13.13 1.58 -4.13
C ARG A 153 12.21 0.35 -4.15
N VAL A 154 11.01 0.46 -3.58
CA VAL A 154 10.04 -0.64 -3.58
C VAL A 154 9.49 -0.87 -4.99
N ALA A 155 9.30 0.19 -5.78
CA ALA A 155 8.88 0.05 -7.17
C ALA A 155 9.90 -0.77 -8.00
N GLU A 156 11.19 -0.52 -7.84
CA GLU A 156 12.24 -1.31 -8.52
C GLU A 156 12.24 -2.77 -8.08
N GLU A 157 12.04 -3.06 -6.79
CA GLU A 157 11.90 -4.42 -6.30
C GLU A 157 10.67 -5.13 -6.88
N LEU A 158 9.57 -4.40 -7.09
CA LEU A 158 8.36 -4.94 -7.73
C LEU A 158 8.59 -5.25 -9.20
N PHE A 159 9.24 -4.35 -9.95
CA PHE A 159 9.59 -4.60 -11.34
C PHE A 159 10.53 -5.80 -11.49
N ALA A 160 11.57 -5.89 -10.67
CA ALA A 160 12.54 -6.98 -10.72
C ALA A 160 11.93 -8.37 -10.42
N LYS A 161 10.83 -8.41 -9.65
CA LYS A 161 10.13 -9.65 -9.33
C LYS A 161 9.15 -10.11 -10.41
N GLU A 162 8.75 -9.21 -11.32
CA GLU A 162 7.79 -9.50 -12.41
C GLU A 162 6.48 -10.19 -11.93
N CYS A 163 6.03 -9.89 -10.71
CA CYS A 163 4.89 -10.58 -10.09
C CYS A 163 3.51 -10.10 -10.58
N TYR A 164 3.46 -8.96 -11.28
CA TYR A 164 2.21 -8.31 -11.68
C TYR A 164 2.24 -8.00 -13.17
N THR A 165 1.14 -8.27 -13.88
CA THR A 165 1.08 -8.09 -15.34
C THR A 165 -0.19 -7.40 -15.84
N PHE A 166 -1.20 -7.22 -15.00
CA PHE A 166 -2.52 -6.72 -15.40
C PHE A 166 -2.75 -5.24 -15.08
N TYR A 167 -1.74 -4.54 -14.58
CA TYR A 167 -1.80 -3.09 -14.36
C TYR A 167 -1.88 -2.29 -15.66
N ASP A 168 -2.35 -1.05 -15.58
CA ASP A 168 -2.33 -0.09 -16.69
C ASP A 168 -0.88 0.27 -17.03
N ARG A 169 -0.35 -0.40 -18.07
CA ARG A 169 1.03 -0.21 -18.54
C ARG A 169 1.30 1.22 -18.97
N GLN A 170 0.33 1.89 -19.60
CA GLN A 170 0.49 3.26 -20.08
C GLN A 170 0.63 4.23 -18.91
N LYS A 171 -0.20 4.06 -17.88
CA LYS A 171 -0.14 4.89 -16.67
C LYS A 171 1.18 4.68 -15.92
N VAL A 172 1.60 3.42 -15.75
CA VAL A 172 2.88 3.08 -15.11
C VAL A 172 4.07 3.62 -15.90
N ALA A 173 4.08 3.50 -17.24
CA ALA A 173 5.12 4.05 -18.10
C ALA A 173 5.28 5.57 -17.92
N ASN A 174 4.15 6.31 -17.92
CA ASN A 174 4.16 7.75 -17.71
C ASN A 174 4.72 8.15 -16.33
N LEU A 175 4.46 7.35 -15.28
CA LEU A 175 5.02 7.59 -13.96
C LEU A 175 6.53 7.35 -13.93
N CYS A 176 7.02 6.29 -14.57
CA CYS A 176 8.45 6.04 -14.72
C CYS A 176 9.15 7.18 -15.47
N GLU A 177 8.56 7.66 -16.57
CA GLU A 177 9.11 8.79 -17.34
C GLU A 177 9.16 10.07 -16.50
N ARG A 178 8.11 10.37 -15.74
CA ARG A 178 8.08 11.53 -14.83
C ARG A 178 9.12 11.44 -13.70
N ALA A 179 9.47 10.22 -13.29
CA ALA A 179 10.54 9.97 -12.31
C ALA A 179 11.95 10.02 -12.94
N GLY A 180 12.06 10.21 -14.25
CA GLY A 180 13.32 10.19 -14.99
C GLY A 180 13.87 8.80 -15.29
N ASN A 181 13.09 7.74 -15.01
CA ASN A 181 13.46 6.37 -15.36
C ASN A 181 12.93 6.01 -16.76
N PHE A 182 13.59 6.54 -17.78
CA PHE A 182 13.20 6.36 -19.19
C PHE A 182 13.31 4.90 -19.65
N GLN A 183 14.24 4.13 -19.10
CA GLN A 183 14.36 2.70 -19.42
C GLN A 183 13.10 1.94 -19.01
N ARG A 184 12.65 2.08 -17.76
CA ARG A 184 11.39 1.47 -17.29
C ARG A 184 10.17 2.00 -18.03
N ALA A 185 10.17 3.27 -18.41
CA ALA A 185 9.08 3.83 -19.20
C ALA A 185 8.97 3.12 -20.57
N LEU A 186 10.09 2.92 -21.28
CA LEU A 186 10.13 2.21 -22.57
C LEU A 186 9.70 0.74 -22.47
N GLU A 187 10.05 0.05 -21.38
CA GLU A 187 9.60 -1.33 -21.13
C GLU A 187 8.08 -1.44 -21.03
N HIS A 188 7.40 -0.36 -20.64
CA HIS A 188 5.96 -0.36 -20.40
C HIS A 188 5.13 0.31 -21.49
N TYR A 189 5.67 1.28 -22.23
CA TYR A 189 4.92 1.93 -23.30
C TYR A 189 4.44 0.94 -24.37
N THR A 190 3.19 1.13 -24.79
CA THR A 190 2.53 0.29 -25.80
C THR A 190 2.20 1.05 -27.08
N ASP A 191 2.46 2.36 -27.13
CA ASP A 191 2.18 3.22 -28.27
C ASP A 191 3.45 3.90 -28.81
N LEU A 192 3.55 3.95 -30.14
CA LEU A 192 4.70 4.53 -30.83
C LEU A 192 4.94 6.02 -30.49
N PRO A 193 3.92 6.90 -30.37
CA PRO A 193 4.16 8.30 -29.99
C PRO A 193 4.89 8.46 -28.66
N SER A 194 4.48 7.71 -27.63
CA SER A 194 5.11 7.77 -26.31
C SER A 194 6.52 7.20 -26.32
N ILE A 195 6.74 6.10 -27.05
CA ILE A 195 8.08 5.51 -27.26
C ILE A 195 9.01 6.53 -27.92
N LYS A 196 8.59 7.17 -29.01
CA LYS A 196 9.38 8.18 -29.71
C LYS A 196 9.76 9.36 -28.81
N ARG A 197 8.82 9.84 -27.99
CA ARG A 197 9.10 10.90 -27.01
C ARG A 197 10.11 10.47 -25.94
N CYS A 198 10.04 9.22 -25.50
CA CYS A 198 10.86 8.73 -24.40
C CYS A 198 12.27 8.36 -24.85
N ILE A 199 12.41 7.70 -26.01
CA ILE A 199 13.66 7.08 -26.47
C ILE A 199 14.78 8.08 -26.77
N VAL A 200 14.43 9.33 -27.05
CA VAL A 200 15.40 10.40 -27.33
C VAL A 200 16.26 10.81 -26.14
N ASN A 201 15.90 10.39 -24.93
CA ASN A 201 16.68 10.65 -23.71
C ASN A 201 17.83 9.64 -23.56
N THR A 202 18.61 9.43 -24.62
CA THR A 202 19.66 8.41 -24.72
C THR A 202 20.74 8.54 -23.65
N GLN A 203 21.00 9.75 -23.15
CA GLN A 203 21.92 10.03 -22.06
C GLN A 203 21.52 9.40 -20.71
N SER A 204 20.24 9.03 -20.56
CA SER A 204 19.67 8.48 -19.33
C SER A 204 19.24 7.02 -19.50
N ILE A 205 19.59 6.39 -20.63
CA ILE A 205 19.23 5.00 -20.94
C ILE A 205 20.52 4.20 -21.18
N ASN A 206 20.56 2.95 -20.72
CA ASN A 206 21.68 2.07 -21.01
C ASN A 206 21.76 1.77 -22.53
N PRO A 207 22.91 2.00 -23.20
CA PRO A 207 23.08 1.70 -24.61
C PRO A 207 22.79 0.23 -24.99
N ASP A 208 23.20 -0.72 -24.15
CA ASP A 208 22.98 -2.16 -24.40
C ASP A 208 21.48 -2.50 -24.35
N PHE A 209 20.75 -1.85 -23.45
CA PHE A 209 19.30 -1.97 -23.38
C PHE A 209 18.64 -1.46 -24.66
N LEU A 210 19.05 -0.30 -25.19
CA LEU A 210 18.46 0.26 -26.43
C LEU A 210 18.65 -0.69 -27.61
N VAL A 211 19.84 -1.27 -27.76
CA VAL A 211 20.13 -2.25 -28.83
C VAL A 211 19.22 -3.47 -28.71
N GLN A 212 19.08 -4.02 -27.50
CA GLN A 212 18.18 -5.17 -27.26
C GLN A 212 16.71 -4.79 -27.48
N TYR A 213 16.30 -3.62 -27.03
CA TYR A 213 14.94 -3.13 -27.17
C TYR A 213 14.53 -2.99 -28.64
N PHE A 214 15.39 -2.40 -29.48
CA PHE A 214 15.15 -2.34 -30.92
C PHE A 214 15.06 -3.71 -31.58
N ALA A 215 15.84 -4.69 -31.12
CA ALA A 215 15.79 -6.05 -31.65
C ALA A 215 14.44 -6.75 -31.38
N THR A 216 13.70 -6.34 -30.35
CA THR A 216 12.38 -6.91 -29.99
C THR A 216 11.20 -6.18 -30.63
N MET A 217 11.43 -5.02 -31.25
CA MET A 217 10.39 -4.14 -31.77
C MET A 217 10.07 -4.42 -33.25
N ASP A 218 8.85 -4.07 -33.69
CA ASP A 218 8.49 -4.14 -35.11
C ASP A 218 9.44 -3.28 -35.96
N PRO A 219 9.97 -3.79 -37.09
CA PRO A 219 10.93 -3.05 -37.91
C PRO A 219 10.46 -1.67 -38.36
N LYS A 220 9.14 -1.46 -38.57
CA LYS A 220 8.61 -0.15 -38.94
C LYS A 220 8.72 0.84 -37.79
N TRP A 221 8.45 0.39 -36.57
CA TRP A 221 8.56 1.22 -35.37
C TRP A 221 10.02 1.55 -35.06
N VAL A 222 10.94 0.60 -35.28
CA VAL A 222 12.38 0.85 -35.17
C VAL A 222 12.81 1.99 -36.10
N MET A 223 12.44 1.94 -37.38
CA MET A 223 12.79 2.99 -38.34
C MET A 223 12.26 4.37 -37.93
N GLU A 224 11.02 4.44 -37.46
CA GLU A 224 10.41 5.67 -36.93
C GLU A 224 11.16 6.20 -35.69
N CYS A 225 11.59 5.32 -34.79
CA CYS A 225 12.35 5.71 -33.60
C CYS A 225 13.78 6.17 -33.94
N LEU A 226 14.46 5.48 -34.87
CA LEU A 226 15.79 5.87 -35.33
C LEU A 226 15.77 7.23 -36.05
N GLN A 227 14.73 7.50 -36.84
CA GLN A 227 14.51 8.82 -37.44
C GLN A 227 14.31 9.91 -36.39
N GLU A 228 13.51 9.65 -35.36
CA GLU A 228 13.30 10.58 -34.24
C GLU A 228 14.62 10.86 -33.49
N LEU A 229 15.42 9.81 -33.22
CA LEU A 229 16.71 9.93 -32.56
C LEU A 229 17.69 10.82 -33.31
N LEU A 230 17.78 10.65 -34.63
CA LEU A 230 18.65 11.46 -35.49
C LEU A 230 18.15 12.90 -35.59
N THR A 231 16.83 13.11 -35.64
CA THR A 231 16.23 14.45 -35.70
C THR A 231 16.49 15.23 -34.42
N ASN A 232 16.44 14.57 -33.27
CA ASN A 232 16.64 15.22 -31.98
C ASN A 232 18.11 15.56 -31.71
N ASN A 233 19.03 14.61 -31.93
CA ASN A 233 20.46 14.89 -31.74
C ASN A 233 21.37 14.01 -32.61
N GLN A 234 21.58 14.45 -33.84
CA GLN A 234 22.37 13.73 -34.85
C GLN A 234 23.81 13.44 -34.39
N GLN A 235 24.49 14.37 -33.71
CA GLN A 235 25.89 14.18 -33.34
C GLN A 235 26.11 13.12 -32.26
N GLN A 236 25.16 12.99 -31.32
CA GLN A 236 25.26 12.02 -30.22
C GLN A 236 24.66 10.66 -30.58
N ASN A 237 23.61 10.62 -31.41
CA ASN A 237 22.86 9.39 -31.65
C ASN A 237 23.33 8.62 -32.89
N VAL A 238 24.18 9.18 -33.75
CA VAL A 238 24.69 8.48 -34.95
C VAL A 238 25.40 7.16 -34.60
N GLN A 239 26.13 7.08 -33.48
CA GLN A 239 26.79 5.82 -33.08
C GLN A 239 25.82 4.72 -32.64
N LEU A 240 24.58 5.07 -32.26
CA LEU A 240 23.53 4.13 -31.90
C LEU A 240 22.69 3.67 -33.09
N VAL A 241 22.68 4.45 -34.18
CA VAL A 241 21.85 4.19 -35.37
C VAL A 241 22.62 3.42 -36.46
N VAL A 242 23.95 3.43 -36.44
CA VAL A 242 24.84 2.80 -37.44
C VAL A 242 25.19 1.37 -37.09
#